data_AF-A0A0F9PAX9-F1
#
_entry.id   AF-A0A0F9PAX9-F1
#
_cell.length_a   1.000
_cell.length_b   1.000
_cell.length_c   1.000
_cell.angle_alpha   90.00
_cell.angle_beta   90.00
_cell.angle_gamma   90.00
#
_symmetry.space_group_name_H-M   'P 1'
#
loop_
_entity.id
_entity.type
_entity.pdbx_description
1 polymer ?
#
loop_
_entity_poly.entity_id
_entity_poly.type
_entity_poly.pdbx_seq_one_letter_code
_entity_poly.pdbx_strand_id
1 'polypeptide(L)'
;MVTDSMDSMMLKQIAEVEQKDESQVLAELAGELISDMIYTVEVYDRKLKRKVSKARLSWAGVKEVARSRGNIVLAEPVVTDLDKTIRIMVKATDLTRNFTVFGGCQQPRKMKVNDVDPGTGELVGHHFEDDPYCFQKGLSKCQRNALTLCIPADYSVKCITKFLKASGSMALPQAAKTKKLAPTKREIKPREDWDKITA
;
A
#
# COMPACT_ATOMS: atom_id res chain seq x y z
N MET A 1 19.71 -11.97 18.27
CA MET A 1 19.14 -10.70 18.76
C MET A 1 19.14 -9.58 17.68
N VAL A 2 19.00 -9.89 16.38
CA VAL A 2 19.01 -8.88 15.28
C VAL A 2 17.60 -8.70 14.66
N THR A 3 16.66 -9.59 14.99
CA THR A 3 15.29 -9.62 14.44
C THR A 3 14.40 -8.47 14.95
N ASP A 4 14.48 -8.13 16.24
CA ASP A 4 13.63 -7.08 16.86
C ASP A 4 13.78 -5.69 16.22
N SER A 5 15.00 -5.31 15.82
CA SER A 5 15.25 -4.00 15.20
C SER A 5 14.66 -3.92 13.79
N MET A 6 14.71 -5.01 13.02
CA MET A 6 14.15 -5.05 11.66
C MET A 6 12.62 -5.08 11.66
N ASP A 7 12.02 -5.89 12.55
CA ASP A 7 10.56 -6.02 12.62
C ASP A 7 9.93 -4.70 13.11
N SER A 8 10.56 -4.03 14.08
CA SER A 8 10.17 -2.68 14.51
C SER A 8 10.22 -1.65 13.37
N MET A 9 11.27 -1.68 12.54
CA MET A 9 11.36 -0.78 11.37
C MET A 9 10.27 -1.07 10.33
N MET A 10 9.98 -2.34 10.05
CA MET A 10 8.93 -2.71 9.10
C MET A 10 7.54 -2.28 9.59
N LEU A 11 7.25 -2.49 10.87
CA LEU A 11 5.98 -2.06 11.48
C LEU A 11 5.82 -0.54 11.43
N LYS A 12 6.88 0.22 11.77
CA LYS A 12 6.87 1.68 11.65
C LYS A 12 6.62 2.14 10.21
N GLN A 13 7.23 1.46 9.24
CA GLN A 13 7.04 1.79 7.83
C GLN A 13 5.60 1.54 7.37
N ILE A 14 4.99 0.42 7.79
CA ILE A 14 3.59 0.11 7.48
C ILE A 14 2.70 1.19 8.10
N ALA A 15 2.92 1.55 9.36
CA ALA A 15 2.15 2.58 10.04
C ALA A 15 2.26 3.95 9.35
N GLU A 16 3.46 4.35 8.90
CA GLU A 16 3.65 5.62 8.20
C GLU A 16 2.91 5.66 6.85
N VAL A 17 2.93 4.54 6.10
CA VAL A 17 2.19 4.41 4.85
C VAL A 17 0.68 4.48 5.11
N GLU A 18 0.21 3.79 6.13
CA GLU A 18 -1.20 3.79 6.51
C GLU A 18 -1.65 5.20 6.93
N GLN A 19 -0.85 5.91 7.72
CA GLN A 19 -1.16 7.28 8.11
C GLN A 19 -1.27 8.24 6.92
N LYS A 20 -0.36 8.14 5.94
CA LYS A 20 -0.40 8.96 4.71
C LYS A 20 -1.60 8.63 3.83
N ASP A 21 -1.93 7.35 3.69
CA ASP A 21 -3.11 6.94 2.92
C ASP A 21 -4.40 7.39 3.64
N GLU A 22 -4.49 7.24 4.96
CA GLU A 22 -5.62 7.70 5.76
C GLU A 22 -5.81 9.22 5.69
N SER A 23 -4.73 10.01 5.73
CA SER A 23 -4.84 11.46 5.58
C SER A 23 -5.39 11.86 4.22
N GLN A 24 -5.00 11.15 3.15
CA GLN A 24 -5.58 11.36 1.82
C GLN A 24 -7.06 10.99 1.76
N VAL A 25 -7.46 9.86 2.37
CA VAL A 25 -8.86 9.46 2.44
C VAL A 25 -9.70 10.52 3.16
N LEU A 26 -9.21 11.06 4.28
CA LEU A 26 -9.91 12.10 5.02
C LEU A 26 -10.01 13.41 4.23
N ALA A 27 -8.93 13.83 3.55
CA ALA A 27 -8.93 15.01 2.67
C ALA A 27 -9.97 14.86 1.53
N GLU A 28 -10.05 13.68 0.91
CA GLU A 28 -11.05 13.40 -0.12
C GLU A 28 -12.48 13.44 0.42
N LEU A 29 -12.72 12.89 1.61
CA LEU A 29 -14.02 12.97 2.26
C LEU A 29 -14.41 14.42 2.61
N ALA A 30 -13.43 15.28 2.89
CA ALA A 30 -13.63 16.71 3.08
C ALA A 30 -13.82 17.48 1.75
N GLY A 31 -13.69 16.82 0.60
CA GLY A 31 -13.81 17.43 -0.73
C GLY A 31 -12.54 18.12 -1.23
N GLU A 32 -11.40 17.89 -0.59
CA GLU A 32 -10.12 18.46 -0.99
C GLU A 32 -9.54 17.75 -2.23
N LEU A 33 -8.80 18.52 -3.04
CA LEU A 33 -8.09 17.99 -4.19
C LEU A 33 -6.75 17.38 -3.75
N ILE A 34 -6.58 16.07 -3.93
CA ILE A 34 -5.32 15.39 -3.64
C ILE A 34 -4.37 15.50 -4.84
N SER A 35 -3.28 16.26 -4.69
CA SER A 35 -2.20 16.36 -5.69
C SER A 35 -1.18 15.24 -5.63
N ASP A 36 -1.00 14.65 -4.46
CA ASP A 36 0.14 13.77 -4.18
C ASP A 36 -0.15 12.33 -4.60
N MET A 37 0.26 12.00 -5.82
CA MET A 37 0.06 10.67 -6.43
C MET A 37 1.11 9.63 -6.00
N ILE A 38 2.17 10.08 -5.34
CA ILE A 38 3.28 9.23 -4.90
C ILE A 38 3.76 9.67 -3.52
N TYR A 39 4.30 8.72 -2.78
CA TYR A 39 5.12 9.02 -1.61
C TYR A 39 6.39 8.18 -1.66
N THR A 40 7.39 8.61 -0.92
CA THR A 40 8.67 7.93 -0.82
C THR A 40 8.79 7.27 0.53
N VAL A 41 9.21 6.00 0.55
CA VAL A 41 9.46 5.23 1.78
C VAL A 41 10.90 4.74 1.81
N GLU A 42 11.54 4.85 2.98
CA GLU A 42 12.79 4.17 3.22
C GLU A 42 12.53 2.67 3.41
N VAL A 43 13.16 1.84 2.57
CA VAL A 43 13.08 0.38 2.66
C VAL A 43 14.47 -0.18 2.86
N TYR A 44 14.63 -1.06 3.84
CA TYR A 44 15.87 -1.82 3.96
C TYR A 44 15.96 -2.89 2.86
N ASP A 45 16.93 -2.76 1.95
CA ASP A 45 17.19 -3.75 0.93
C ASP A 45 18.13 -4.83 1.48
N ARG A 46 17.57 -6.02 1.75
CA ARG A 46 18.34 -7.16 2.29
C ARG A 46 19.49 -7.60 1.37
N LYS A 47 19.39 -7.40 0.06
CA LYS A 47 20.44 -7.78 -0.90
C LYS A 47 21.59 -6.79 -0.90
N LEU A 48 21.26 -5.50 -0.84
CA LEU A 48 22.26 -4.43 -0.82
C LEU A 48 22.72 -4.07 0.60
N LYS A 49 22.13 -4.71 1.63
CA LYS A 49 22.35 -4.48 3.06
C LYS A 49 22.30 -2.98 3.46
N ARG A 50 21.50 -2.18 2.75
CA ARG A 50 21.39 -0.73 2.96
C ARG A 50 19.96 -0.24 2.89
N LYS A 51 19.69 0.92 3.49
CA LYS A 51 18.43 1.64 3.30
C LYS A 51 18.38 2.21 1.88
N VAL A 52 17.26 2.01 1.20
CA VAL A 52 17.00 2.52 -0.14
C VAL A 52 15.66 3.23 -0.12
N SER A 53 15.66 4.46 -0.61
CA SER A 53 14.47 5.25 -0.81
C SER A 53 13.70 4.73 -2.02
N LYS A 54 12.44 4.30 -1.84
CA LYS A 54 11.58 3.79 -2.92
C LYS A 54 10.30 4.60 -3.01
N ALA A 55 10.04 5.15 -4.20
CA ALA A 55 8.76 5.74 -4.53
C ALA A 55 7.68 4.64 -4.63
N ARG A 56 6.51 4.91 -4.06
CA ARG A 56 5.30 4.08 -4.14
C ARG A 56 4.12 4.95 -4.52
N LEU A 57 3.10 4.32 -5.09
CA LEU A 57 1.82 4.98 -5.34
C LEU A 57 1.13 5.25 -4.01
N SER A 58 0.61 6.47 -3.85
CA SER A 58 -0.32 6.81 -2.77
C SER A 58 -1.71 6.22 -3.02
N TRP A 59 -2.61 6.33 -2.05
CA TRP A 59 -4.04 6.06 -2.27
C TRP A 59 -4.57 6.73 -3.56
N ALA A 60 -4.36 8.04 -3.70
CA ALA A 60 -4.77 8.77 -4.90
C ALA A 60 -4.09 8.25 -6.16
N GLY A 61 -2.78 7.97 -6.08
CA GLY A 61 -2.01 7.41 -7.19
C GLY A 61 -2.51 6.04 -7.65
N VAL A 62 -2.83 5.14 -6.72
CA VAL A 62 -3.37 3.81 -7.05
C VAL A 62 -4.70 3.93 -7.80
N LYS A 63 -5.59 4.82 -7.36
CA LYS A 63 -6.86 5.07 -8.06
C LYS A 63 -6.66 5.63 -9.45
N GLU A 64 -5.78 6.62 -9.62
CA GLU A 64 -5.49 7.20 -10.93
C GLU A 64 -4.90 6.16 -11.90
N VAL A 65 -4.00 5.33 -11.40
CA VAL A 65 -3.38 4.25 -12.19
C VAL A 65 -4.42 3.18 -12.55
N ALA A 66 -5.29 2.80 -11.62
CA ALA A 66 -6.38 1.87 -11.90
C ALA A 66 -7.37 2.44 -12.93
N ARG A 67 -7.73 3.72 -12.81
CA ARG A 67 -8.64 4.41 -13.73
C ARG A 67 -8.06 4.54 -15.14
N SER A 68 -6.80 4.96 -15.24
CA SER A 68 -6.12 5.11 -16.54
C SER A 68 -5.91 3.77 -17.26
N ARG A 69 -5.79 2.67 -16.51
CA ARG A 69 -5.76 1.32 -17.09
C ARG A 69 -7.13 0.85 -17.59
N GLY A 70 -8.21 1.27 -16.92
CA GLY A 70 -9.57 0.86 -17.23
C GLY A 70 -9.82 -0.63 -16.96
N ASN A 71 -11.05 -1.08 -17.23
CA ASN A 71 -11.45 -2.49 -17.20
C ASN A 71 -11.17 -3.23 -15.88
N ILE A 72 -11.06 -2.50 -14.76
CA ILE A 72 -10.99 -3.07 -13.41
C ILE A 72 -12.33 -2.80 -12.72
N VAL A 73 -13.00 -3.87 -12.29
CA VAL A 73 -14.27 -3.80 -11.56
C VAL A 73 -14.04 -4.20 -10.12
N LEU A 74 -14.48 -3.36 -9.18
CA LEU A 74 -14.56 -3.69 -7.77
C LEU A 74 -15.98 -4.19 -7.46
N ALA A 75 -16.08 -5.36 -6.83
CA ALA A 75 -17.35 -5.86 -6.34
C ALA A 75 -17.74 -5.18 -5.02
N GLU A 76 -18.99 -5.39 -4.60
CA GLU A 76 -19.47 -4.94 -3.31
C GLU A 76 -18.58 -5.48 -2.17
N PRO A 77 -18.26 -4.64 -1.16
CA PRO A 77 -17.43 -5.05 -0.04
C PRO A 77 -18.17 -6.05 0.85
N VAL A 78 -17.48 -7.12 1.23
CA VAL A 78 -17.93 -7.98 2.34
C VAL A 78 -17.41 -7.39 3.64
N VAL A 79 -18.32 -7.00 4.51
CA VAL A 79 -18.01 -6.39 5.81
C VAL A 79 -18.37 -7.38 6.90
N THR A 80 -17.40 -7.68 7.76
CA THR A 80 -17.61 -8.48 8.97
C THR A 80 -17.34 -7.59 10.17
N ASP A 81 -18.37 -7.37 10.97
CA ASP A 81 -18.26 -6.63 12.21
C ASP A 81 -17.63 -7.51 13.30
N LEU A 82 -16.65 -6.96 14.02
CA LEU A 82 -16.00 -7.59 15.18
C LEU A 82 -15.99 -6.57 16.33
N ASP A 83 -15.85 -7.05 17.56
CA ASP A 83 -16.00 -6.22 18.76
C ASP A 83 -15.15 -4.94 18.77
N LYS A 84 -13.89 -5.03 18.31
CA LYS A 84 -12.91 -3.93 18.37
C LYS A 84 -12.50 -3.40 17.00
N THR A 85 -12.81 -4.13 15.94
CA THR A 85 -12.36 -3.84 14.59
C THR A 85 -13.45 -4.18 13.59
N ILE A 86 -13.43 -3.56 12.43
CA ILE A 86 -14.20 -4.04 11.28
C ILE A 86 -13.25 -4.74 10.31
N ARG A 87 -13.69 -5.87 9.77
CA ARG A 87 -12.97 -6.55 8.69
C ARG A 87 -13.70 -6.27 7.38
N ILE A 88 -12.96 -5.80 6.39
CA ILE A 88 -13.50 -5.51 5.06
C ILE A 88 -12.72 -6.31 4.03
N MET A 89 -13.42 -6.90 3.07
CA MET A 89 -12.85 -7.56 1.91
C MET A 89 -13.50 -7.03 0.63
N VAL A 90 -12.68 -6.73 -0.37
CA VAL A 90 -13.12 -6.25 -1.68
C VAL A 90 -12.50 -7.13 -2.75
N LYS A 91 -13.35 -7.66 -3.63
CA LYS A 91 -12.91 -8.38 -4.84
C LYS A 91 -12.66 -7.38 -5.95
N ALA A 92 -11.50 -7.46 -6.59
CA ALA A 92 -11.17 -6.71 -7.80
C ALA A 92 -10.95 -7.68 -8.97
N THR A 93 -11.53 -7.35 -10.12
CA THR A 93 -11.44 -8.16 -11.34
C THR A 93 -10.92 -7.30 -12.49
N ASP A 94 -9.78 -7.67 -13.05
CA ASP A 94 -9.28 -7.14 -14.33
C ASP A 94 -9.92 -7.94 -15.46
N LEU A 95 -10.88 -7.30 -16.15
CA LEU A 95 -11.64 -7.90 -17.24
C LEU A 95 -10.79 -8.14 -18.49
N THR A 96 -9.70 -7.41 -18.67
CA THR A 96 -8.83 -7.56 -19.85
C THR A 96 -8.07 -8.88 -19.82
N ARG A 97 -7.64 -9.30 -18.62
CA ARG A 97 -6.85 -10.52 -18.41
C ARG A 97 -7.61 -11.64 -17.71
N ASN A 98 -8.89 -11.40 -17.43
CA ASN A 98 -9.73 -12.26 -16.60
C ASN A 98 -9.04 -12.68 -15.29
N PHE A 99 -8.45 -11.69 -14.61
CA PHE A 99 -7.65 -11.90 -13.40
C PHE A 99 -8.37 -11.31 -12.19
N THR A 100 -8.55 -12.12 -11.16
CA THR A 100 -9.29 -11.74 -9.95
C THR A 100 -8.39 -11.79 -8.73
N VAL A 101 -8.47 -10.78 -7.89
CA VAL A 101 -7.76 -10.69 -6.61
C VAL A 101 -8.68 -10.15 -5.53
N PHE A 102 -8.28 -10.36 -4.28
CA PHE A 102 -8.98 -9.85 -3.11
C PHE A 102 -8.06 -8.91 -2.35
N GLY A 103 -8.55 -7.71 -2.09
CA GLY A 103 -8.01 -6.85 -1.05
C GLY A 103 -8.74 -7.14 0.25
N GLY A 104 -8.01 -7.16 1.35
CA GLY A 104 -8.58 -7.26 2.68
C GLY A 104 -7.91 -6.30 3.64
N CYS A 105 -8.63 -5.88 4.67
CA CYS A 105 -8.06 -5.16 5.80
C CYS A 105 -8.87 -5.40 7.08
N GLN A 106 -8.23 -5.07 8.21
CA GLN A 106 -8.90 -4.86 9.48
C GLN A 106 -8.69 -3.40 9.87
N GLN A 107 -9.76 -2.70 10.23
CA GLN A 107 -9.71 -1.32 10.69
C GLN A 107 -10.18 -1.26 12.15
N PRO A 108 -9.36 -0.71 13.07
CA PRO A 108 -9.80 -0.45 14.44
C PRO A 108 -11.00 0.50 14.49
N ARG A 109 -11.94 0.23 15.39
CA ARG A 109 -13.08 1.12 15.65
C ARG A 109 -12.68 2.42 16.34
N LYS A 110 -11.53 2.41 17.01
CA LYS A 110 -10.99 3.56 17.72
C LYS A 110 -9.82 4.17 16.97
N MET A 111 -9.77 5.49 16.92
CA MET A 111 -8.64 6.25 16.41
C MET A 111 -7.88 6.93 17.54
N LYS A 112 -6.59 7.16 17.31
CA LYS A 112 -5.76 7.94 18.20
C LYS A 112 -5.97 9.43 17.89
N VAL A 113 -6.42 10.18 18.88
CA VAL A 113 -6.56 11.64 18.83
C VAL A 113 -5.42 12.24 19.65
N ASN A 114 -4.71 13.21 19.07
CA ASN A 114 -3.67 13.92 19.79
C ASN A 114 -4.31 15.08 20.57
N ASP A 115 -4.05 15.14 21.85
CA ASP A 115 -4.51 16.22 22.72
C ASP A 115 -3.57 17.42 22.56
N VAL A 116 -4.15 18.55 22.20
CA VAL A 116 -3.42 19.81 21.99
C VAL A 116 -3.86 20.81 23.05
N ASP A 117 -2.90 21.44 23.72
CA ASP A 117 -3.18 22.54 24.63
C ASP A 117 -3.75 23.73 23.83
N PRO A 118 -4.99 24.17 24.13
CA PRO A 118 -5.62 25.28 23.41
C PRO A 118 -4.82 26.59 23.45
N GLY A 119 -3.99 26.81 24.47
CA GLY A 119 -3.23 28.04 24.64
C GLY A 119 -1.91 28.06 23.87
N THR A 120 -1.20 26.94 23.84
CA THR A 120 0.18 26.85 23.30
C THR A 120 0.24 26.14 21.95
N GLY A 121 -0.79 25.37 21.59
CA GLY A 121 -0.76 24.48 20.43
C GLY A 121 0.19 23.29 20.61
N GLU A 122 0.74 23.08 21.81
CA GLU A 122 1.64 21.98 22.10
C GLU A 122 0.87 20.68 22.35
N LEU A 123 1.50 19.57 21.97
CA LEU A 123 0.91 18.24 22.06
C LEU A 123 1.10 17.70 23.49
N VAL A 124 0.03 17.72 24.27
CA VAL A 124 0.02 17.37 25.70
C VAL A 124 -0.09 15.87 25.90
N GLY A 125 -0.76 15.19 24.98
CA GLY A 125 -1.05 13.77 25.13
C GLY A 125 -1.76 13.18 23.92
N HIS A 126 -2.32 11.99 24.14
CA HIS A 126 -3.21 11.37 23.19
C HIS A 126 -4.19 10.46 23.91
N HIS A 127 -5.40 10.36 23.36
CA HIS A 127 -6.40 9.41 23.81
C HIS A 127 -7.03 8.68 22.61
N PHE A 128 -7.87 7.70 22.90
CA PHE A 128 -8.56 6.91 21.88
C PHE A 128 -10.05 7.20 21.90
N GLU A 129 -10.57 7.66 20.76
CA GLU A 129 -11.99 7.92 20.54
C GLU A 129 -12.54 7.01 19.44
N ASP A 130 -13.86 6.88 19.39
CA ASP A 130 -14.51 6.16 18.30
C ASP A 130 -14.30 6.90 16.98
N ASP A 131 -13.85 6.17 15.95
CA ASP A 131 -13.54 6.73 14.64
C ASP A 131 -14.81 6.82 13.78
N PRO A 132 -15.36 8.02 13.56
CA PRO A 132 -16.59 8.19 12.76
C PRO A 132 -16.39 7.78 11.30
N TYR A 133 -15.14 7.72 10.83
CA TYR A 133 -14.77 7.34 9.47
C TYR A 133 -14.17 5.93 9.39
N CYS A 134 -14.35 5.10 10.43
CA CYS A 134 -13.81 3.74 10.50
C CYS A 134 -14.14 2.93 9.23
N PHE A 135 -15.41 2.97 8.80
CA PHE A 135 -15.85 2.26 7.60
C PHE A 135 -15.17 2.80 6.33
N GLN A 136 -15.14 4.11 6.12
CA GLN A 136 -14.60 4.74 4.92
C GLN A 136 -13.08 4.54 4.81
N LYS A 137 -12.36 4.66 5.94
CA LYS A 137 -10.91 4.36 6.00
C LYS A 137 -10.64 2.90 5.67
N GLY A 138 -11.37 1.98 6.31
CA GLY A 138 -11.25 0.56 6.05
C GLY A 138 -11.57 0.20 4.60
N LEU A 139 -12.67 0.71 4.06
CA LEU A 139 -13.08 0.45 2.67
C LEU A 139 -12.02 0.96 1.69
N SER A 140 -11.54 2.19 1.87
CA SER A 140 -10.50 2.78 1.00
C SER A 140 -9.20 1.98 1.06
N LYS A 141 -8.76 1.58 2.26
CA LYS A 141 -7.59 0.71 2.45
C LYS A 141 -7.76 -0.63 1.73
N CYS A 142 -8.94 -1.23 1.84
CA CYS A 142 -9.28 -2.48 1.19
C CYS A 142 -9.27 -2.37 -0.34
N GLN A 143 -9.89 -1.31 -0.88
CA GLN A 143 -9.88 -1.00 -2.30
C GLN A 143 -8.47 -0.76 -2.82
N ARG A 144 -7.64 0.01 -2.10
CA ARG A 144 -6.23 0.23 -2.43
C ARG A 144 -5.47 -1.09 -2.54
N ASN A 145 -5.65 -1.99 -1.57
CA ASN A 145 -5.00 -3.30 -1.55
C ASN A 145 -5.41 -4.14 -2.78
N ALA A 146 -6.71 -4.17 -3.09
CA ALA A 146 -7.24 -4.91 -4.22
C ALA A 146 -6.72 -4.34 -5.56
N LEU A 147 -6.80 -3.02 -5.74
CA LEU A 147 -6.34 -2.33 -6.95
C LEU A 147 -4.84 -2.49 -7.16
N THR A 148 -4.03 -2.38 -6.10
CA THR A 148 -2.57 -2.56 -6.19
C THR A 148 -2.21 -3.95 -6.71
N LEU A 149 -2.98 -4.98 -6.34
CA LEU A 149 -2.77 -6.35 -6.82
C LEU A 149 -3.22 -6.54 -8.28
N CYS A 150 -4.25 -5.81 -8.73
CA CYS A 150 -4.66 -5.81 -10.12
C CYS A 150 -3.64 -5.11 -11.03
N ILE A 151 -2.93 -4.09 -10.55
CA ILE A 151 -2.00 -3.29 -11.35
C ILE A 151 -0.66 -4.02 -11.52
N PRO A 152 -0.23 -4.34 -12.75
CA PRO A 152 1.07 -4.94 -13.00
C PRO A 152 2.22 -4.05 -12.51
N ALA A 153 3.23 -4.64 -11.88
CA ALA A 153 4.33 -3.90 -11.28
C ALA A 153 5.10 -3.03 -12.29
N ASP A 154 5.26 -3.49 -13.54
CA ASP A 154 5.92 -2.73 -14.60
C ASP A 154 5.11 -1.49 -15.01
N TYR A 155 3.78 -1.60 -15.01
CA TYR A 155 2.88 -0.49 -15.26
C TYR A 155 2.93 0.53 -14.11
N SER A 156 2.90 0.07 -12.86
CA SER A 156 3.06 0.94 -11.69
C SER A 156 4.35 1.75 -11.75
N VAL A 157 5.48 1.13 -12.12
CA VAL A 157 6.77 1.84 -12.26
C VAL A 157 6.72 2.92 -13.35
N LYS A 158 6.08 2.64 -14.49
CA LYS A 158 5.88 3.63 -15.57
C LYS A 158 5.06 4.82 -15.08
N CYS A 159 3.97 4.57 -14.34
CA CYS A 159 3.12 5.61 -13.78
C CYS A 159 3.82 6.43 -12.69
N ILE A 160 4.54 5.78 -11.77
CA ILE A 160 5.37 6.48 -10.77
C ILE A 160 6.38 7.41 -11.47
N THR A 161 7.03 6.92 -12.53
CA THR A 161 7.98 7.74 -13.31
C THR A 161 7.28 8.94 -13.97
N LYS A 162 6.06 8.75 -14.49
CA LYS A 162 5.25 9.83 -15.06
C LYS A 162 4.89 10.87 -13.99
N PHE A 163 4.46 10.44 -12.81
CA PHE A 163 4.09 11.34 -11.71
C PHE A 163 5.29 12.12 -11.16
N LEU A 164 6.46 11.48 -10.99
CA LEU A 164 7.70 12.16 -10.62
C LEU A 164 8.10 13.26 -11.61
N LYS A 165 7.91 13.00 -12.91
CA LYS A 165 8.19 14.00 -13.96
C LYS A 165 7.21 15.18 -13.90
N ALA A 166 5.93 14.90 -13.65
CA ALA A 166 4.89 15.92 -13.58
C ALA A 166 5.02 16.82 -12.34
N SER A 167 5.51 16.29 -11.22
CA SER A 167 5.70 17.04 -9.97
C SER A 167 6.99 17.87 -9.92
N GLY A 168 7.81 17.88 -10.99
CA GLY A 168 9.10 18.56 -11.02
C GLY A 168 10.16 17.98 -10.07
N SER A 169 9.83 16.91 -9.33
CA SER A 169 10.70 16.29 -8.34
C SER A 169 11.55 15.19 -8.96
N MET A 170 12.74 15.54 -9.44
CA MET A 170 13.73 14.54 -9.84
C MET A 170 14.57 14.07 -8.64
N ALA A 171 14.15 12.97 -8.02
CA ALA A 171 15.06 12.00 -7.44
C ALA A 171 14.55 10.59 -7.79
N LEU A 172 15.12 9.99 -8.84
CA LEU A 172 14.86 8.61 -9.24
C LEU A 172 15.40 7.66 -8.17
N PRO A 173 14.62 6.66 -7.68
CA PRO A 173 15.22 5.39 -7.33
C PRO A 173 15.69 4.80 -8.66
N GLN A 174 17.00 4.83 -8.93
CA GLN A 174 17.55 4.00 -9.99
C GLN A 174 17.17 2.55 -9.66
N ALA A 175 16.23 1.99 -10.41
CA ALA A 175 16.14 0.56 -10.57
C ALA A 175 17.50 0.17 -11.14
N ALA A 176 18.36 -0.43 -10.32
CA ALA A 176 19.60 -1.03 -10.79
C ALA A 176 19.19 -1.98 -11.92
N LYS A 177 19.48 -1.60 -13.17
CA LYS A 177 19.32 -2.44 -14.34
C LYS A 177 20.38 -3.55 -14.25
N THR A 178 20.23 -4.46 -13.30
CA THR A 178 20.77 -5.79 -13.48
C THR A 178 19.84 -6.45 -14.48
N LYS A 179 20.26 -6.45 -15.77
CA LYS A 179 19.75 -7.42 -16.74
C LYS A 179 20.06 -8.80 -16.18
N LYS A 180 19.16 -9.35 -15.35
CA LYS A 180 19.14 -10.80 -15.15
C LYS A 180 18.58 -11.34 -16.45
N LEU A 181 19.44 -11.90 -17.29
CA LEU A 181 18.98 -12.78 -18.36
C LEU A 181 18.07 -13.83 -17.72
N ALA A 182 16.95 -14.12 -18.40
CA ALA A 182 16.11 -15.24 -18.00
C ALA A 182 17.00 -16.49 -17.91
N PRO A 183 16.90 -17.28 -16.83
CA PRO A 183 17.70 -18.49 -16.71
C PRO A 183 17.41 -19.39 -17.91
N THR A 184 18.46 -19.83 -18.57
CA THR A 184 18.37 -20.81 -19.66
C THR A 184 17.85 -22.15 -19.12
N LYS A 185 17.24 -22.99 -19.97
CA LYS A 185 16.73 -24.32 -19.57
C LYS A 185 17.75 -25.20 -18.81
N ARG A 186 19.06 -24.93 -18.95
CA ARG A 186 20.14 -25.63 -18.26
C ARG A 186 20.39 -25.13 -16.82
N GLU A 187 19.94 -23.92 -16.49
CA GLU A 187 20.09 -23.29 -15.17
C GLU A 187 18.89 -23.56 -14.25
N ILE A 188 17.80 -24.08 -14.82
CA ILE A 188 16.65 -24.59 -14.08
C ILE A 188 16.99 -26.04 -13.68
N LYS A 189 17.59 -26.23 -12.50
CA LYS A 189 17.66 -27.57 -11.92
C LYS A 189 16.22 -28.06 -11.65
N PRO A 190 15.84 -29.28 -12.06
CA PRO A 190 14.61 -29.87 -11.56
C PRO A 190 14.70 -29.90 -10.03
N ARG A 191 13.70 -29.36 -9.34
CA ARG A 191 13.59 -29.58 -7.89
C ARG A 191 13.18 -31.03 -7.71
N GLU A 192 14.09 -31.86 -7.22
CA GLU A 192 13.87 -33.28 -6.87
C GLU A 192 12.82 -33.51 -5.76
N ASP A 193 12.18 -32.44 -5.24
CA ASP A 193 11.25 -32.54 -4.11
C ASP A 193 9.78 -32.25 -4.46
N TRP A 194 9.40 -32.20 -5.74
CA TRP A 194 7.97 -32.08 -6.10
C TRP A 194 7.17 -33.36 -5.87
N ASP A 195 7.85 -34.52 -5.79
CA ASP A 195 7.20 -35.82 -5.53
C ASP A 195 6.90 -36.08 -4.05
N LYS A 196 7.26 -35.16 -3.14
CA LYS A 196 7.00 -35.28 -1.69
C LYS A 196 5.72 -34.57 -1.22
N ILE A 197 4.95 -33.98 -2.14
CA ILE A 197 3.68 -33.29 -1.80
C ILE A 197 2.45 -34.21 -1.95
N THR A 198 2.65 -35.46 -2.39
CA THR A 198 1.62 -36.50 -2.37
C THR A 198 2.12 -37.75 -1.66
N ALA A 199 2.18 -37.67 -0.33
CA ALA A 199 2.17 -38.82 0.57
C ALA A 199 1.49 -38.40 1.88
#